data_AF-A0A6F8ZJY9-F1
#
_entry.id   AF-A0A6F8ZJY9-F1
#
_cell.length_a   1.000
_cell.length_b   1.000
_cell.length_c   1.000
_cell.angle_alpha   90.00
_cell.angle_beta   90.00
_cell.angle_gamma   90.00
#
_symmetry.space_group_name_H-M   'P 1'
#
loop_
_entity.id
_entity.type
_entity.pdbx_description
1 polymer ?
#
loop_
_entity_poly.entity_id
_entity_poly.type
_entity_poly.pdbx_seq_one_letter_code
_entity_poly.pdbx_strand_id
1 'polypeptide(L)'
;MALVQAVRTMILPLWGPNGVKHAALEQTQALFERLVAFYLAVLIREPGLWDKVPKRDQQTRRVLFDPETDEIRMRAPTAKEVLTRVEAVTVKTRAHPDPSHDLQAVPGAAKAPVVFRRAAIQRAIGLVRAYRSNLARWERRGRKGRMPGPPVVGRFPITVYRGQGLIVRSPLRSFLKVKLWNGAQWAWVQIPVRIPERAAILLARSEETRARIEAGLSAARALEREGRAEEAKTAREQLKPLPWEIAQASVTLYQHPDGWAAHVPFVRTVPVKPAEDQRAAHPGLPVTTVDLGENNLAVAVAWRGRKVIGTLFVRGRAHEGRRLRRLSAIRWRQMASGKPARGVRSNRRRWARLAQAEEDAARQIARRIVRFAKTHGSRVIVLEALNRMPQAQRMGWTRRQNLRRSWWMRGRILSFTRAMALWEGILVVRRDPAFTSKACPHCGAYGERFSRRTGGRGPRHTFRCPACGWEGNADLVGAINLKKKWDRTFPPLGPLMAVAKATKNDTKTAPARVEDKGAVEGAANAG
;
A
#
# COMPACT_ATOMS: atom_id res chain seq x y z
N MET A 1 -5.81 0.87 -24.21
CA MET A 1 -6.06 0.37 -22.84
C MET A 1 -4.73 -0.02 -22.22
N ALA A 2 -4.49 0.28 -20.95
CA ALA A 2 -3.26 -0.08 -20.25
C ALA A 2 -3.41 -1.44 -19.55
N LEU A 3 -2.36 -2.26 -19.57
CA LEU A 3 -2.30 -3.52 -18.83
C LEU A 3 -1.61 -3.30 -17.49
N VAL A 4 -2.30 -3.56 -16.38
CA VAL A 4 -1.77 -3.36 -15.02
C VAL A 4 -1.77 -4.67 -14.27
N GLN A 5 -0.68 -5.00 -13.59
CA GLN A 5 -0.60 -6.20 -12.76
C GLN A 5 -1.28 -5.99 -11.40
N ALA A 6 -2.25 -6.85 -11.10
CA ALA A 6 -2.83 -7.00 -9.77
C ALA A 6 -2.19 -8.21 -9.08
N VAL A 7 -1.90 -8.09 -7.78
CA VAL A 7 -1.25 -9.17 -7.00
C VAL A 7 -2.09 -9.53 -5.79
N ARG A 8 -2.31 -10.82 -5.57
CA ARG A 8 -2.84 -11.40 -4.33
C ARG A 8 -1.85 -12.43 -3.79
N THR A 9 -1.40 -12.24 -2.56
CA THR A 9 -0.44 -13.16 -1.94
C THR A 9 -1.14 -14.08 -0.95
N MET A 10 -0.98 -15.37 -1.15
CA MET A 10 -1.33 -16.39 -0.17
C MET A 10 -0.15 -16.58 0.79
N ILE A 11 -0.41 -16.61 2.10
CA ILE A 11 0.61 -16.89 3.12
C ILE A 11 0.33 -18.29 3.67
N LEU A 12 1.29 -19.19 3.50
CA LEU A 12 1.23 -20.59 3.93
C LEU A 12 2.23 -20.79 5.08
N PRO A 13 1.78 -20.98 6.32
CA PRO A 13 2.65 -21.45 7.39
C PRO A 13 3.28 -22.80 7.00
N LEU A 14 4.57 -22.94 7.26
CA LEU A 14 5.29 -24.19 7.06
C LEU A 14 5.23 -24.99 8.37
N TRP A 15 4.36 -26.00 8.41
CA TRP A 15 4.13 -26.80 9.61
C TRP A 15 5.22 -27.86 9.72
N GLY A 16 5.78 -28.03 10.93
CA GLY A 16 6.63 -29.16 11.28
C GLY A 16 7.84 -29.37 10.36
N PRO A 17 8.87 -28.53 10.43
CA PRO A 17 10.14 -28.95 9.88
C PRO A 17 10.76 -29.94 10.87
N ASN A 18 10.51 -31.24 10.67
CA ASN A 18 11.34 -32.29 11.29
C ASN A 18 12.80 -31.87 11.12
N GLY A 19 13.64 -31.97 12.17
CA GLY A 19 14.87 -31.19 12.37
C GLY A 19 15.70 -30.87 11.11
N VAL A 20 15.89 -31.85 10.23
CA VAL A 20 16.60 -31.71 8.94
C VAL A 20 16.03 -30.61 8.02
N LYS A 21 14.69 -30.50 7.89
CA LYS A 21 14.05 -29.47 7.05
C LYS A 21 14.21 -28.07 7.65
N HIS A 22 14.27 -27.97 8.98
CA HIS A 22 14.45 -26.68 9.66
C HIS A 22 15.88 -26.18 9.49
N ALA A 23 16.85 -27.08 9.71
CA ALA A 23 18.25 -26.79 9.52
C ALA A 23 18.55 -26.30 8.10
N ALA A 24 17.97 -26.94 7.07
CA ALA A 24 18.13 -26.50 5.69
C ALA A 24 17.55 -25.10 5.42
N LEU A 25 16.40 -24.75 6.03
CA LEU A 25 15.83 -23.40 5.92
C LEU A 25 16.75 -22.35 6.57
N GLU A 26 17.26 -22.62 7.77
CA GLU A 26 18.18 -21.74 8.49
C GLU A 26 19.53 -21.59 7.76
N GLN A 27 20.09 -22.68 7.24
CA GLN A 27 21.34 -22.64 6.47
C GLN A 27 21.17 -21.91 5.13
N THR A 28 20.02 -22.08 4.47
CA THR A 28 19.68 -21.31 3.26
C THR A 28 19.58 -19.81 3.58
N GLN A 29 18.95 -19.45 4.71
CA GLN A 29 18.88 -18.08 5.18
C GLN A 29 20.27 -17.50 5.46
N ALA A 30 21.10 -18.23 6.20
CA ALA A 30 22.45 -17.79 6.53
C ALA A 30 23.30 -17.58 5.28
N LEU A 31 23.21 -18.48 4.29
CA LEU A 31 23.89 -18.31 3.00
C LEU A 31 23.37 -17.07 2.26
N PHE A 32 22.05 -16.83 2.26
CA PHE A 32 21.47 -15.64 1.64
C PHE A 32 21.97 -14.35 2.29
N GLU A 33 22.02 -14.30 3.62
CA GLU A 33 22.53 -13.14 4.37
C GLU A 33 24.00 -12.88 4.10
N ARG A 34 24.85 -13.92 4.06
CA ARG A 34 26.26 -13.79 3.66
C ARG A 34 26.41 -13.23 2.25
N LEU A 35 25.63 -13.72 1.29
CA LEU A 35 25.62 -13.19 -0.07
C LEU A 35 25.19 -11.72 -0.10
N VAL A 36 24.12 -11.35 0.62
CA VAL A 36 23.67 -9.96 0.67
C VAL A 36 24.74 -9.07 1.30
N ALA A 37 25.41 -9.51 2.37
CA ALA A 37 26.50 -8.78 3.01
C ALA A 37 27.68 -8.57 2.07
N PHE A 38 28.08 -9.62 1.35
CA PHE A 38 29.11 -9.56 0.32
C PHE A 38 28.77 -8.54 -0.77
N TYR A 39 27.61 -8.67 -1.44
CA TYR A 39 27.22 -7.72 -2.48
C TYR A 39 27.00 -6.30 -1.97
N LEU A 40 26.56 -6.15 -0.71
CA LEU A 40 26.43 -4.85 -0.08
C LEU A 40 27.79 -4.18 0.09
N ALA A 41 28.81 -4.93 0.52
CA ALA A 41 30.18 -4.43 0.62
C ALA A 41 30.72 -3.99 -0.76
N VAL A 42 30.55 -4.82 -1.79
CA VAL A 42 30.94 -4.48 -3.17
C VAL A 42 30.26 -3.19 -3.65
N LEU A 43 28.94 -3.09 -3.49
CA LEU A 43 28.16 -1.92 -3.92
C LEU A 43 28.49 -0.62 -3.17
N ILE A 44 29.08 -0.71 -1.97
CA ILE A 44 29.53 0.44 -1.18
C ILE A 44 30.97 0.80 -1.57
N ARG A 45 31.84 -0.19 -1.80
CA ARG A 45 33.25 0.00 -2.17
C ARG A 45 33.45 0.49 -3.60
N GLU A 46 32.52 0.17 -4.50
CA GLU A 46 32.61 0.50 -5.92
C GLU A 46 31.54 1.54 -6.33
N PRO A 47 31.81 2.85 -6.16
CA PRO A 47 30.89 3.91 -6.59
C PRO A 47 30.51 3.82 -8.07
N GLY A 48 31.44 3.38 -8.94
CA GLY A 48 31.25 3.28 -10.39
C GLY A 48 30.10 2.36 -10.81
N LEU A 49 29.72 1.39 -9.97
CA LEU A 49 28.56 0.54 -10.22
C LEU A 49 27.25 1.36 -10.33
N TRP A 50 27.23 2.56 -9.75
CA TRP A 50 26.08 3.46 -9.73
C TRP A 50 26.14 4.60 -10.75
N ASP A 51 27.15 4.60 -11.62
CA ASP A 51 27.33 5.65 -12.61
C ASP A 51 26.08 5.84 -13.45
N LYS A 52 25.78 7.11 -13.74
CA LYS A 52 24.64 7.49 -14.56
C LYS A 52 24.79 6.86 -15.94
N VAL A 53 23.65 6.61 -16.57
CA VAL A 53 23.57 6.05 -17.92
C VAL A 53 22.83 7.02 -18.84
N PRO A 54 23.13 7.03 -20.15
CA PRO A 54 22.41 7.84 -21.11
C PRO A 54 20.91 7.57 -21.07
N LYS A 55 20.12 8.63 -21.02
CA LYS A 55 18.66 8.56 -21.13
C LYS A 55 18.32 8.30 -22.59
N ARG A 56 17.48 7.30 -22.82
CA ARG A 56 17.03 6.91 -24.16
C ARG A 56 15.52 7.08 -24.26
N ASP A 57 15.05 7.44 -25.45
CA ASP A 57 13.64 7.49 -25.76
C ASP A 57 13.01 6.09 -25.67
N GLN A 58 11.76 6.01 -25.19
CA GLN A 58 11.10 4.72 -24.92
C GLN A 58 10.67 3.98 -26.19
N GLN A 59 10.38 4.70 -27.28
CA GLN A 59 9.92 4.12 -28.53
C GLN A 59 11.09 3.88 -29.49
N THR A 60 11.92 4.91 -29.71
CA THR A 60 12.99 4.91 -30.71
C THR A 60 14.33 4.40 -30.18
N ARG A 61 14.50 4.29 -28.86
CA ARG A 61 15.75 3.90 -28.16
C ARG A 61 16.97 4.80 -28.46
N ARG A 62 16.78 5.94 -29.13
CA ARG A 62 17.81 6.95 -29.37
C ARG A 62 18.20 7.68 -28.08
N VAL A 63 19.45 8.12 -27.99
CA VAL A 63 19.93 8.90 -26.85
C VAL A 63 19.29 10.29 -26.88
N LEU A 64 18.89 10.78 -25.72
CA LEU A 64 18.29 12.11 -25.57
C LEU A 64 19.37 13.12 -25.23
N PHE A 65 19.35 14.24 -25.96
CA PHE A 65 20.22 15.39 -25.73
C PHE A 65 19.44 16.50 -25.02
N ASP A 66 20.17 17.38 -24.33
CA ASP A 66 19.58 18.59 -23.77
C ASP A 66 19.45 19.66 -24.86
N PRO A 67 18.25 20.23 -25.08
CA PRO A 67 18.03 21.22 -26.13
C PRO A 67 18.88 22.50 -25.98
N GLU A 68 19.32 22.84 -24.77
CA GLU A 68 20.06 24.08 -24.51
C GLU A 68 21.57 23.89 -24.57
N THR A 69 22.08 22.73 -24.13
CA THR A 69 23.54 22.49 -24.00
C THR A 69 24.10 21.49 -25.00
N ASP A 70 23.24 20.82 -25.78
CA ASP A 70 23.59 19.70 -26.66
C ASP A 70 24.32 18.53 -25.96
N GLU A 71 24.24 18.47 -24.62
CA GLU A 71 24.85 17.39 -23.85
C GLU A 71 23.93 16.18 -23.72
N ILE A 72 24.51 14.99 -23.55
CA ILE A 72 23.74 13.76 -23.31
C ILE A 72 23.00 13.85 -21.99
N ARG A 73 21.67 13.69 -22.02
CA ARG A 73 20.86 13.62 -20.80
C ARG A 73 21.14 12.33 -20.06
N MET A 74 21.72 12.45 -18.87
CA MET A 74 22.06 11.32 -18.01
C MET A 74 20.95 10.99 -17.00
N ARG A 75 20.74 9.70 -16.72
CA ARG A 75 19.81 9.22 -15.69
C ARG A 75 20.48 8.26 -14.71
N ALA A 76 19.90 8.12 -13.52
CA ALA A 76 20.32 7.07 -12.61
C ALA A 76 20.14 5.67 -13.24
N PRO A 77 21.04 4.71 -12.97
CA PRO A 77 20.91 3.36 -13.49
C PRO A 77 19.72 2.63 -12.86
N THR A 78 19.10 1.76 -13.64
CA THR A 78 18.06 0.83 -13.19
C THR A 78 18.67 -0.26 -12.32
N ALA A 79 17.83 -0.97 -11.55
CA ALA A 79 18.31 -2.07 -10.73
C ALA A 79 18.87 -3.24 -11.58
N LYS A 80 18.40 -3.37 -12.82
CA LYS A 80 18.91 -4.37 -13.77
C LYS A 80 20.31 -4.01 -14.25
N GLU A 81 20.55 -2.75 -14.61
CA GLU A 81 21.87 -2.26 -15.03
C GLU A 81 22.90 -2.40 -13.91
N VAL A 82 22.57 -2.00 -12.68
CA VAL A 82 23.46 -2.18 -11.52
C VAL A 82 23.72 -3.67 -11.26
N LEU A 83 22.71 -4.53 -11.37
CA LEU A 83 22.88 -5.98 -11.21
C LEU A 83 23.87 -6.54 -12.23
N THR A 84 23.74 -6.17 -13.50
CA THR A 84 24.65 -6.64 -14.56
C THR A 84 26.09 -6.21 -14.28
N ARG A 85 26.30 -4.97 -13.83
CA ARG A 85 27.64 -4.48 -13.43
C ARG A 85 28.20 -5.26 -12.23
N VAL A 86 27.37 -5.53 -11.22
CA VAL A 86 27.77 -6.35 -10.06
C VAL A 86 28.14 -7.77 -10.48
N GLU A 87 27.38 -8.39 -11.39
CA GLU A 87 27.71 -9.73 -11.89
C GLU A 87 29.07 -9.75 -12.60
N ALA A 88 29.39 -8.72 -13.40
CA ALA A 88 30.67 -8.64 -14.11
C ALA A 88 31.88 -8.56 -13.16
N VAL A 89 31.75 -7.87 -12.03
CA VAL A 89 32.85 -7.70 -11.06
C VAL A 89 32.90 -8.79 -9.99
N THR A 90 31.91 -9.71 -9.94
CA THR A 90 31.83 -10.75 -8.89
C THR A 90 31.80 -12.18 -9.38
N VAL A 91 31.37 -12.43 -10.62
CA VAL A 91 31.19 -13.79 -11.15
C VAL A 91 32.23 -14.05 -12.22
N LYS A 92 33.06 -15.07 -11.99
CA LYS A 92 33.99 -15.57 -13.01
C LYS A 92 33.21 -16.08 -14.22
N THR A 93 33.54 -15.56 -15.40
CA THR A 93 32.98 -15.96 -16.69
C THR A 93 34.10 -16.07 -17.72
N ARG A 94 33.82 -16.65 -18.90
CA ARG A 94 34.80 -16.67 -20.01
C ARG A 94 35.24 -15.26 -20.43
N ALA A 95 34.35 -14.28 -20.34
CA ALA A 95 34.63 -12.88 -20.65
C ALA A 95 35.36 -12.14 -19.51
N HIS A 96 35.20 -12.60 -18.27
CA HIS A 96 35.78 -12.00 -17.07
C HIS A 96 36.35 -13.11 -16.17
N PRO A 97 37.56 -13.62 -16.47
CA PRO A 97 38.13 -14.77 -15.76
C PRO A 97 38.65 -14.42 -14.36
N ASP A 98 38.92 -13.15 -14.09
CA ASP A 98 39.44 -12.66 -12.81
C ASP A 98 38.58 -11.48 -12.29
N PRO A 99 37.47 -11.79 -11.57
CA PRO A 99 36.60 -10.76 -11.03
C PRO A 99 37.26 -10.05 -9.83
N SER A 100 37.31 -8.71 -9.86
CA SER A 100 37.86 -7.87 -8.77
C SER A 100 37.31 -8.17 -7.36
N HIS A 101 36.10 -8.71 -7.26
CA HIS A 101 35.49 -9.15 -6.00
C HIS A 101 34.98 -10.59 -6.18
N ASP A 102 35.86 -11.59 -6.10
CA ASP A 102 35.46 -12.97 -6.38
C ASP A 102 34.40 -13.50 -5.38
N LEU A 103 33.26 -13.92 -5.92
CA LEU A 103 32.18 -14.57 -5.18
C LEU A 103 32.64 -15.85 -4.47
N GLN A 104 33.69 -16.51 -4.94
CA GLN A 104 34.24 -17.71 -4.30
C GLN A 104 34.72 -17.47 -2.87
N ALA A 105 35.03 -16.21 -2.51
CA ALA A 105 35.36 -15.82 -1.14
C ALA A 105 34.21 -16.06 -0.13
N VAL A 106 32.98 -16.30 -0.60
CA VAL A 106 31.81 -16.57 0.26
C VAL A 106 31.55 -18.08 0.34
N PRO A 107 31.67 -18.72 1.53
CA PRO A 107 31.43 -20.14 1.69
C PRO A 107 30.03 -20.58 1.24
N GLY A 108 29.99 -21.50 0.27
CA GLY A 108 28.77 -22.05 -0.34
C GLY A 108 28.19 -21.23 -1.51
N ALA A 109 28.73 -20.05 -1.81
CA ALA A 109 28.19 -19.16 -2.84
C ALA A 109 28.44 -19.65 -4.28
N ALA A 110 29.57 -20.33 -4.52
CA ALA A 110 29.89 -20.88 -5.84
C ALA A 110 28.82 -21.88 -6.32
N LYS A 111 28.31 -22.72 -5.41
CA LYS A 111 27.25 -23.70 -5.69
C LYS A 111 25.84 -23.06 -5.72
N ALA A 112 25.70 -21.79 -5.34
CA ALA A 112 24.40 -21.12 -5.28
C ALA A 112 23.84 -20.91 -6.70
N PRO A 113 22.57 -21.28 -6.96
CA PRO A 113 22.01 -21.09 -8.29
C PRO A 113 21.90 -19.59 -8.62
N VAL A 114 21.98 -19.27 -9.92
CA VAL A 114 22.11 -17.90 -10.44
C VAL A 114 21.03 -16.96 -9.91
N VAL A 115 19.78 -17.40 -9.85
CA VAL A 115 18.66 -16.51 -9.51
C VAL A 115 18.67 -16.09 -8.02
N PHE A 116 19.35 -16.83 -7.13
CA PHE A 116 19.41 -16.63 -5.66
C PHE A 116 20.54 -15.67 -5.38
N ARG A 117 21.63 -15.81 -6.13
CA ARG A 117 22.65 -14.77 -6.26
C ARG A 117 22.02 -13.46 -6.74
N ARG A 118 21.26 -13.48 -7.84
CA ARG A 118 20.54 -12.28 -8.35
C ARG A 118 19.54 -11.70 -7.34
N ALA A 119 18.83 -12.55 -6.60
CA ALA A 119 17.93 -12.10 -5.54
C ALA A 119 18.69 -11.41 -4.38
N ALA A 120 19.87 -11.93 -4.02
CA ALA A 120 20.75 -11.29 -3.03
C ALA A 120 21.30 -9.96 -3.55
N ILE A 121 21.74 -9.88 -4.81
CA ILE A 121 22.16 -8.63 -5.45
C ILE A 121 21.04 -7.60 -5.43
N GLN A 122 19.82 -7.96 -5.84
CA GLN A 122 18.66 -7.07 -5.81
C GLN A 122 18.35 -6.56 -4.39
N ARG A 123 18.51 -7.41 -3.38
CA ARG A 123 18.35 -7.00 -1.98
C ARG A 123 19.41 -5.98 -1.58
N ALA A 124 20.68 -6.23 -1.91
CA ALA A 124 21.78 -5.31 -1.62
C ALA A 124 21.60 -3.96 -2.33
N ILE A 125 21.24 -3.96 -3.62
CA ILE A 125 20.88 -2.75 -4.39
C ILE A 125 19.77 -1.95 -3.68
N GLY A 126 18.73 -2.63 -3.20
CA GLY A 126 17.63 -2.02 -2.46
C GLY A 126 18.09 -1.33 -1.17
N LEU A 127 18.98 -1.97 -0.41
CA LEU A 127 19.55 -1.41 0.82
C LEU A 127 20.36 -0.14 0.54
N VAL A 128 21.26 -0.18 -0.45
CA VAL A 128 22.09 0.98 -0.82
C VAL A 128 21.25 2.14 -1.35
N ARG A 129 20.23 1.87 -2.19
CA ARG A 129 19.29 2.90 -2.66
C ARG A 129 18.55 3.56 -1.52
N ALA A 130 18.05 2.77 -0.57
CA ALA A 130 17.35 3.30 0.59
C ALA A 130 18.27 4.17 1.45
N TYR A 131 19.51 3.71 1.68
CA TYR A 131 20.54 4.47 2.39
C TYR A 131 20.83 5.82 1.72
N ARG A 132 21.22 5.80 0.43
CA ARG A 132 21.54 7.02 -0.35
C ARG A 132 20.36 8.00 -0.40
N SER A 133 19.13 7.50 -0.58
CA SER A 133 17.93 8.35 -0.59
C SER A 133 17.65 8.99 0.77
N ASN A 134 17.86 8.25 1.86
CA ASN A 134 17.68 8.79 3.21
C ASN A 134 18.77 9.80 3.57
N LEU A 135 20.03 9.53 3.18
CA LEU A 135 21.15 10.44 3.37
C LEU A 135 20.92 11.77 2.63
N ALA A 136 20.62 11.72 1.33
CA ALA A 136 20.30 12.90 0.53
C ALA A 136 19.06 13.67 1.05
N ARG A 137 18.12 12.98 1.72
CA ARG A 137 16.97 13.64 2.36
C ARG A 137 17.37 14.31 3.68
N TRP A 138 18.26 13.71 4.45
CA TRP A 138 18.77 14.27 5.70
C TRP A 138 19.63 15.52 5.43
N GLU A 139 20.50 15.47 4.43
CA GLU A 139 21.31 16.61 3.97
C GLU A 139 20.44 17.79 3.55
N ARG A 140 19.47 17.56 2.65
CA ARG A 140 18.53 18.60 2.20
C ARG A 140 17.65 19.19 3.31
N ARG A 141 17.52 18.50 4.45
CA ARG A 141 16.76 18.99 5.62
C ARG A 141 17.63 19.72 6.62
N GLY A 142 18.85 20.10 6.23
CA GLY A 142 19.81 20.79 7.09
C GLY A 142 20.39 19.89 8.17
N ARG A 143 20.57 18.59 7.87
CA ARG A 143 21.22 17.61 8.76
C ARG A 143 20.56 17.47 10.15
N LYS A 144 19.27 17.79 10.25
CA LYS A 144 18.52 17.72 11.52
C LYS A 144 18.22 16.29 11.95
N GLY A 145 18.49 15.99 13.22
CA GLY A 145 18.28 14.66 13.82
C GLY A 145 19.40 13.68 13.50
N ARG A 146 19.19 12.40 13.83
CA ARG A 146 20.23 11.36 13.69
C ARG A 146 20.60 11.12 12.23
N MET A 147 21.89 11.19 11.92
CA MET A 147 22.44 10.82 10.62
C MET A 147 22.06 9.37 10.26
N PRO A 148 21.60 9.10 9.01
CA PRO A 148 21.40 7.74 8.55
C PRO A 148 22.69 6.93 8.65
N GLY A 149 22.67 5.82 9.40
CA GLY A 149 23.80 4.91 9.48
C GLY A 149 23.92 4.00 8.25
N PRO A 150 25.06 3.33 8.05
CA PRO A 150 25.25 2.39 6.95
C PRO A 150 24.19 1.28 6.99
N PRO A 151 23.81 0.74 5.82
CA PRO A 151 22.82 -0.33 5.75
C PRO A 151 23.32 -1.58 6.48
N VAL A 152 22.46 -2.16 7.32
CA VAL A 152 22.75 -3.39 8.06
C VAL A 152 22.01 -4.55 7.39
N VAL A 153 22.71 -5.68 7.26
CA VAL A 153 22.11 -6.95 6.83
C VAL A 153 21.31 -7.52 8.00
N GLY A 154 20.03 -7.78 7.74
CA GLY A 154 19.17 -8.48 8.67
C GLY A 154 18.59 -9.72 8.01
N ARG A 155 17.65 -10.35 8.70
CA ARG A 155 16.96 -11.50 8.15
C ARG A 155 16.04 -11.11 7.00
N PHE A 156 16.40 -11.53 5.79
CA PHE A 156 15.70 -11.17 4.56
C PHE A 156 14.79 -12.30 4.04
N PRO A 157 13.65 -11.96 3.44
CA PRO A 157 12.85 -12.91 2.67
C PRO A 157 13.63 -13.47 1.49
N ILE A 158 13.52 -14.79 1.27
CA ILE A 158 14.24 -15.51 0.22
C ILE A 158 13.26 -15.81 -0.92
N THR A 159 13.42 -15.17 -2.06
CA THR A 159 12.62 -15.47 -3.25
C THR A 159 13.16 -16.71 -3.95
N VAL A 160 12.33 -17.75 -4.05
CA VAL A 160 12.63 -18.98 -4.79
C VAL A 160 12.24 -18.82 -6.27
N TYR A 161 12.82 -19.65 -7.15
CA TYR A 161 12.73 -19.40 -8.60
C TYR A 161 11.51 -20.03 -9.26
N ARG A 162 11.30 -19.63 -10.52
CA ARG A 162 10.32 -20.24 -11.43
C ARG A 162 10.64 -21.73 -11.61
N GLY A 163 9.65 -22.59 -11.38
CA GLY A 163 9.82 -24.07 -11.32
C GLY A 163 9.95 -24.62 -9.89
N GLN A 164 10.18 -23.77 -8.89
CA GLN A 164 10.01 -24.09 -7.46
C GLN A 164 8.66 -23.54 -7.02
N GLY A 165 7.85 -24.36 -6.34
CA GLY A 165 6.47 -23.99 -6.09
C GLY A 165 5.67 -25.07 -5.39
N LEU A 166 4.38 -24.76 -5.17
CA LEU A 166 3.45 -25.74 -4.64
C LEU A 166 3.34 -26.93 -5.57
N ILE A 167 3.49 -28.12 -5.00
CA ILE A 167 2.95 -29.36 -5.54
C ILE A 167 1.63 -29.57 -4.81
N VAL A 168 0.54 -29.25 -5.48
CA VAL A 168 -0.81 -29.46 -4.96
C VAL A 168 -1.21 -30.88 -5.35
N ARG A 169 -1.34 -31.78 -4.37
CA ARG A 169 -1.91 -33.13 -4.58
C ARG A 169 -3.32 -33.22 -4.02
N SER A 170 -3.56 -32.64 -2.84
CA SER A 170 -4.89 -32.44 -2.24
C SER A 170 -4.83 -31.39 -1.11
N PRO A 171 -5.96 -30.81 -0.65
CA PRO A 171 -5.98 -29.78 0.41
C PRO A 171 -5.31 -30.19 1.74
N LEU A 172 -5.30 -31.49 2.04
CA LEU A 172 -4.72 -32.07 3.27
C LEU A 172 -3.35 -32.73 3.06
N ARG A 173 -2.90 -32.93 1.80
CA ARG A 173 -1.60 -33.52 1.43
C ARG A 173 -0.84 -32.65 0.42
N SER A 174 -0.84 -31.34 0.65
CA SER A 174 -0.11 -30.39 -0.22
C SER A 174 1.31 -30.18 0.29
N PHE A 175 2.25 -30.08 -0.65
CA PHE A 175 3.66 -29.87 -0.34
C PHE A 175 4.19 -28.66 -1.09
N LEU A 176 4.99 -27.85 -0.42
CA LEU A 176 5.84 -26.88 -1.08
C LEU A 176 7.15 -27.56 -1.48
N LYS A 177 7.40 -27.71 -2.79
CA LYS A 177 8.68 -28.20 -3.31
C LYS A 177 9.64 -27.03 -3.52
N VAL A 178 10.68 -26.97 -2.71
CA VAL A 178 11.71 -25.92 -2.74
C VAL A 178 13.09 -26.54 -2.76
N LYS A 179 14.05 -25.89 -3.42
CA LYS A 179 15.46 -26.31 -3.39
C LYS A 179 16.16 -25.51 -2.30
N LEU A 180 16.70 -26.19 -1.29
CA LEU A 180 17.33 -25.57 -0.12
C LEU A 180 18.80 -26.00 -0.01
N TRP A 181 19.60 -25.12 0.60
CA TRP A 181 20.98 -25.40 0.96
C TRP A 181 21.03 -26.11 2.31
N ASN A 182 21.68 -27.28 2.36
CA ASN A 182 21.83 -28.09 3.58
C ASN A 182 23.21 -27.97 4.25
N GLY A 183 23.98 -26.94 3.91
CA GLY A 183 25.35 -26.76 4.41
C GLY A 183 26.43 -27.30 3.47
N ALA A 184 26.11 -28.28 2.62
CA ALA A 184 27.05 -28.91 1.69
C ALA A 184 26.59 -28.88 0.22
N GLN A 185 25.30 -29.05 -0.02
CA GLN A 185 24.69 -29.14 -1.34
C GLN A 185 23.26 -28.57 -1.38
N TRP A 186 22.77 -28.35 -2.60
CA TRP A 186 21.40 -27.91 -2.87
C TRP A 186 20.48 -29.10 -3.11
N ALA A 187 19.63 -29.41 -2.14
CA ALA A 187 18.70 -30.55 -2.20
C ALA A 187 17.26 -30.08 -2.40
N TRP A 188 16.46 -30.89 -3.13
CA TRP A 188 15.03 -30.68 -3.21
C TRP A 188 14.35 -31.17 -1.93
N VAL A 189 13.53 -30.31 -1.34
CA VAL A 189 12.78 -30.60 -0.12
C VAL A 189 11.29 -30.39 -0.37
N GLN A 190 10.48 -31.30 0.14
CA GLN A 190 9.02 -31.19 0.17
C GLN A 190 8.57 -30.84 1.59
N ILE A 191 8.02 -29.65 1.77
CA ILE A 191 7.56 -29.15 3.08
C ILE A 191 6.03 -29.21 3.11
N PRO A 192 5.41 -29.88 4.09
CA PRO A 192 3.95 -29.96 4.17
C PRO A 192 3.35 -28.56 4.40
N VAL A 193 2.30 -28.26 3.65
CA VAL A 193 1.57 -27.00 3.74
C VAL A 193 0.06 -27.25 3.73
N ARG A 194 -0.66 -26.47 4.53
CA ARG A 194 -2.13 -26.46 4.51
C ARG A 194 -2.62 -25.35 3.61
N ILE A 195 -3.31 -25.72 2.53
CA ILE A 195 -3.91 -24.75 1.61
C ILE A 195 -5.29 -24.35 2.15
N PRO A 196 -5.54 -23.06 2.43
CA PRO A 196 -6.88 -22.61 2.80
C PRO A 196 -7.85 -22.83 1.64
N GLU A 197 -9.06 -23.31 1.93
CA GLU A 197 -10.11 -23.55 0.92
C GLU A 197 -10.36 -22.36 -0.01
N ARG A 198 -10.43 -21.15 0.56
CA ARG A 198 -10.56 -19.88 -0.20
C ARG A 198 -9.45 -19.63 -1.24
N ALA A 199 -8.32 -20.32 -1.14
CA ALA A 199 -7.20 -20.19 -2.07
C ALA A 199 -7.15 -21.31 -3.12
N ALA A 200 -7.95 -22.37 -2.98
CA ALA A 200 -8.02 -23.47 -3.94
C ALA A 200 -8.40 -22.96 -5.33
N ILE A 201 -9.35 -22.02 -5.42
CA ILE A 201 -9.78 -21.41 -6.69
C ILE A 201 -8.62 -20.64 -7.37
N LEU A 202 -7.77 -19.96 -6.60
CA LEU A 202 -6.63 -19.23 -7.17
C LEU A 202 -5.57 -20.18 -7.71
N LEU A 203 -5.38 -21.31 -7.03
CA LEU A 203 -4.44 -22.35 -7.45
C LEU A 203 -4.91 -23.05 -8.72
N ALA A 204 -6.16 -23.55 -8.73
CA ALA A 204 -6.72 -24.24 -9.90
C ALA A 204 -6.61 -23.40 -11.17
N ARG A 205 -7.03 -22.13 -11.11
CA ARG A 205 -6.92 -21.19 -12.25
C ARG A 205 -5.47 -20.91 -12.66
N SER A 206 -4.55 -20.94 -11.70
CA SER A 206 -3.12 -20.79 -11.99
C SER A 206 -2.50 -22.05 -12.60
N GLU A 207 -3.01 -23.23 -12.27
CA GLU A 207 -2.58 -24.50 -12.84
C GLU A 207 -3.06 -24.61 -14.29
N GLU A 208 -4.30 -24.20 -14.59
CA GLU A 208 -4.81 -24.08 -15.97
C GLU A 208 -3.92 -23.18 -16.84
N THR A 209 -3.64 -21.96 -16.34
CA THR A 209 -2.76 -20.99 -17.02
C THR A 209 -1.37 -21.58 -17.25
N ARG A 210 -0.85 -22.32 -16.26
CA ARG A 210 0.47 -22.96 -16.35
C ARG A 210 0.47 -24.10 -17.37
N ALA A 211 -0.52 -24.98 -17.36
CA ALA A 211 -0.64 -26.11 -18.27
C ALA A 211 -0.70 -25.64 -19.73
N ARG A 212 -1.48 -24.58 -20.00
CA ARG A 212 -1.54 -23.93 -21.33
C ARG A 212 -0.17 -23.43 -21.79
N ILE A 213 0.55 -22.71 -20.92
CA ILE A 213 1.88 -22.18 -21.23
C ILE A 213 2.89 -23.32 -21.43
N GLU A 214 2.85 -24.37 -20.61
CA GLU A 214 3.74 -25.53 -20.73
C GLU A 214 3.49 -26.32 -22.03
N ALA A 215 2.22 -26.53 -22.40
CA ALA A 215 1.84 -27.15 -23.67
C ALA A 215 2.36 -26.33 -24.86
N GLY A 216 2.17 -25.01 -24.85
CA GLY A 216 2.68 -24.13 -25.89
C GLY A 216 4.21 -24.06 -25.96
N LEU A 217 4.91 -24.18 -24.82
CA LEU A 217 6.37 -24.30 -24.80
C LEU A 217 6.83 -25.62 -25.42
N SER A 218 6.09 -26.71 -25.19
CA SER A 218 6.35 -28.02 -25.81
C SER A 218 6.18 -27.95 -27.33
N ALA A 219 5.09 -27.35 -27.80
CA ALA A 219 4.84 -27.13 -29.23
C ALA A 219 5.94 -26.26 -29.88
N ALA A 220 6.35 -25.16 -29.23
CA ALA A 220 7.45 -24.33 -29.74
C ALA A 220 8.79 -25.08 -29.82
N ARG A 221 9.05 -26.02 -28.91
CA ARG A 221 10.24 -26.89 -28.99
C ARG A 221 10.12 -27.96 -30.08
N ALA A 222 8.92 -28.39 -30.44
CA ALA A 222 8.71 -29.27 -31.59
C ALA A 222 9.02 -28.51 -32.89
N LEU A 223 8.48 -27.30 -33.06
CA LEU A 223 8.78 -26.43 -34.21
C LEU A 223 10.29 -26.16 -34.39
N GLU A 224 11.03 -25.93 -33.30
CA GLU A 224 12.50 -25.78 -33.40
C GLU A 224 13.19 -27.04 -33.90
N ARG A 225 12.74 -28.23 -33.45
CA ARG A 225 13.31 -29.51 -33.90
C ARG A 225 12.99 -29.77 -35.38
N GLU A 226 11.90 -29.21 -35.89
CA GLU A 226 11.52 -29.22 -37.30
C GLU A 226 12.22 -28.13 -38.14
N GLY A 227 13.14 -27.35 -37.55
CA GLY A 227 13.86 -26.27 -38.26
C GLY A 227 13.06 -24.97 -38.42
N ARG A 228 11.85 -24.86 -37.86
CA ARG A 228 10.95 -23.69 -37.98
C ARG A 228 11.19 -22.67 -36.87
N ALA A 229 12.41 -22.11 -36.83
CA ALA A 229 12.87 -21.28 -35.71
C ALA A 229 12.08 -19.96 -35.51
N GLU A 230 11.74 -19.25 -36.59
CA GLU A 230 10.97 -17.98 -36.47
C GLU A 230 9.52 -18.21 -36.01
N GLU A 231 8.91 -19.32 -36.41
CA GLU A 231 7.59 -19.70 -35.92
C GLU A 231 7.64 -20.09 -34.44
N ALA A 232 8.65 -20.86 -34.03
CA ALA A 232 8.85 -21.21 -32.62
C ALA A 232 9.07 -19.97 -31.73
N LYS A 233 9.81 -18.98 -32.24
CA LYS A 233 10.02 -17.69 -31.57
C LYS A 233 8.73 -16.90 -31.46
N THR A 234 7.97 -16.78 -32.54
CA THR A 234 6.66 -16.12 -32.55
C THR A 234 5.70 -16.78 -31.56
N ALA A 235 5.62 -18.12 -31.58
CA ALA A 235 4.81 -18.89 -30.64
C ALA A 235 5.21 -18.57 -29.19
N ARG A 236 6.50 -18.58 -28.85
CA ARG A 236 6.99 -18.25 -27.50
C ARG A 236 6.62 -16.86 -27.03
N GLU A 237 6.63 -15.87 -27.92
CA GLU A 237 6.26 -14.50 -27.56
C GLU A 237 4.78 -14.39 -27.13
N GLN A 238 3.92 -15.27 -27.66
CA GLN A 238 2.50 -15.38 -27.34
C GLN A 238 2.21 -16.16 -26.05
N LEU A 239 3.17 -16.91 -25.49
CA LEU A 239 2.98 -17.75 -24.28
C LEU A 239 2.93 -17.00 -22.94
N LYS A 240 2.48 -15.74 -22.96
CA LYS A 240 2.30 -14.95 -21.74
C LYS A 240 0.93 -15.26 -21.11
N PRO A 241 0.77 -15.06 -19.78
CA PRO A 241 -0.56 -15.05 -19.17
C PRO A 241 -1.43 -14.00 -19.87
N LEU A 242 -2.60 -14.42 -20.33
CA LEU A 242 -3.58 -13.56 -21.00
C LEU A 242 -4.19 -12.57 -19.98
N PRO A 243 -4.83 -11.49 -20.45
CA PRO A 243 -5.61 -10.63 -19.58
C PRO A 243 -6.62 -11.46 -18.77
N TRP A 244 -6.74 -11.16 -17.47
CA TRP A 244 -7.59 -11.84 -16.49
C TRP A 244 -7.18 -13.25 -16.06
N GLU A 245 -6.28 -13.91 -16.78
CA GLU A 245 -5.66 -15.15 -16.29
C GLU A 245 -4.85 -14.90 -15.02
N ILE A 246 -4.80 -15.92 -14.18
CA ILE A 246 -4.09 -15.90 -12.92
C ILE A 246 -2.83 -16.72 -13.11
N ALA A 247 -1.67 -16.14 -12.83
CA ALA A 247 -0.40 -16.85 -12.86
C ALA A 247 0.27 -16.74 -11.50
N GLN A 248 0.73 -17.87 -10.96
CA GLN A 248 1.58 -17.90 -9.79
C GLN A 248 2.95 -17.29 -10.14
N ALA A 249 3.35 -16.27 -9.39
CA ALA A 249 4.71 -15.76 -9.41
C ALA A 249 5.61 -16.53 -8.43
N SER A 250 6.88 -16.16 -8.39
CA SER A 250 7.89 -16.78 -7.52
C SER A 250 7.47 -16.77 -6.06
N VAL A 251 7.52 -17.96 -5.43
CA VAL A 251 7.30 -18.10 -3.98
C VAL A 251 8.43 -17.38 -3.24
N THR A 252 8.13 -16.83 -2.06
CA THR A 252 9.14 -16.24 -1.19
C THR A 252 9.02 -16.83 0.20
N LEU A 253 10.12 -17.33 0.76
CA LEU A 253 10.19 -17.83 2.12
C LEU A 253 10.42 -16.66 3.09
N TYR A 254 9.65 -16.65 4.16
CA TYR A 254 9.68 -15.63 5.21
C TYR A 254 9.77 -16.31 6.58
N GLN A 255 10.65 -15.81 7.45
CA GLN A 255 10.55 -16.13 8.86
C GLN A 255 9.61 -15.15 9.56
N HIS A 256 8.48 -15.65 10.06
CA HIS A 256 7.56 -14.93 10.93
C HIS A 256 7.91 -15.19 12.40
N PRO A 257 7.39 -14.38 13.35
CA PRO A 257 7.59 -14.63 14.78
C PRO A 257 7.13 -16.01 15.25
N ASP A 258 6.15 -16.59 14.56
CA ASP A 258 5.55 -17.89 14.91
C ASP A 258 6.13 -19.06 14.08
N GLY A 259 7.17 -18.80 13.27
CA GLY A 259 7.84 -19.80 12.43
C GLY A 259 7.96 -19.41 10.97
N TRP A 260 8.40 -20.36 10.13
CA TRP A 260 8.56 -20.14 8.71
C TRP A 260 7.22 -20.13 7.96
N ALA A 261 7.11 -19.27 6.94
CA ALA A 261 5.98 -19.23 6.03
C ALA A 261 6.41 -19.00 4.58
N ALA A 262 5.69 -19.59 3.64
CA ALA A 262 5.82 -19.31 2.23
C ALA A 262 4.77 -18.30 1.78
N HIS A 263 5.23 -17.23 1.15
CA HIS A 263 4.40 -16.23 0.48
C HIS A 263 4.31 -16.62 -1.00
N VAL A 264 3.10 -16.94 -1.45
CA VAL A 264 2.81 -17.40 -2.80
C VAL A 264 2.00 -16.31 -3.50
N PRO A 265 2.66 -15.43 -4.28
CA PRO A 265 1.98 -14.38 -5.03
C PRO A 265 1.28 -14.96 -6.27
N PHE A 266 0.01 -14.63 -6.42
CA PHE A 266 -0.74 -14.80 -7.65
C PHE A 266 -0.87 -13.44 -8.32
N VAL A 267 -0.52 -13.39 -9.60
CA VAL A 267 -0.55 -12.19 -10.42
C VAL A 267 -1.62 -12.38 -11.47
N ARG A 268 -2.36 -11.32 -11.75
CA ARG A 268 -3.28 -11.25 -12.87
C ARG A 268 -3.07 -9.94 -13.61
N THR A 269 -3.05 -10.01 -14.94
CA THR A 269 -2.98 -8.81 -15.79
C THR A 269 -4.39 -8.26 -15.99
N VAL A 270 -4.61 -7.02 -15.59
CA VAL A 270 -5.92 -6.36 -15.64
C VAL A 270 -5.88 -5.25 -16.69
N PRO A 271 -6.67 -5.35 -17.77
CA PRO A 271 -6.81 -4.28 -18.75
C PRO A 271 -7.69 -3.18 -18.16
N VAL A 272 -7.14 -1.97 -18.06
CA VAL A 272 -7.82 -0.81 -17.49
C VAL A 272 -7.68 0.41 -18.41
N LYS A 273 -8.74 1.21 -18.49
CA LYS A 273 -8.67 2.57 -19.04
C LYS A 273 -8.38 3.55 -17.90
N PRO A 274 -7.59 4.61 -18.07
CA PRO A 274 -7.42 5.63 -17.04
C PRO A 274 -8.77 6.16 -16.56
N ALA A 275 -8.89 6.42 -15.25
CA ALA A 275 -10.18 6.75 -14.65
C ALA A 275 -10.76 8.08 -15.21
N GLU A 276 -9.91 9.08 -15.48
CA GLU A 276 -10.36 10.35 -16.06
C GLU A 276 -10.94 10.17 -17.47
N ASP A 277 -10.31 9.33 -18.31
CA ASP A 277 -10.79 9.03 -19.65
C ASP A 277 -12.16 8.32 -19.58
N GLN A 278 -12.32 7.39 -18.64
CA GLN A 278 -13.61 6.73 -18.41
C GLN A 278 -14.69 7.72 -17.99
N ARG A 279 -14.35 8.71 -17.15
CA ARG A 279 -15.27 9.76 -16.72
C ARG A 279 -15.69 10.64 -17.89
N ALA A 280 -14.72 11.08 -18.70
CA ALA A 280 -14.96 11.96 -19.84
C ALA A 280 -15.82 11.27 -20.91
N ALA A 281 -15.53 10.01 -21.23
CA ALA A 281 -16.30 9.23 -22.19
C ALA A 281 -17.71 8.86 -21.70
N HIS A 282 -17.89 8.63 -20.39
CA HIS A 282 -19.17 8.20 -19.82
C HIS A 282 -19.50 8.96 -18.52
N PRO A 283 -20.13 10.15 -18.59
CA PRO A 283 -20.56 10.89 -17.40
C PRO A 283 -21.51 10.10 -16.47
N GLY A 284 -22.21 9.12 -17.03
CA GLY A 284 -23.10 8.18 -16.33
C GLY A 284 -22.40 7.02 -15.61
N LEU A 285 -21.06 6.94 -15.68
CA LEU A 285 -20.27 5.79 -15.20
C LEU A 285 -20.69 5.38 -13.78
N PRO A 286 -20.97 4.08 -13.54
CA PRO A 286 -21.19 3.59 -12.19
C PRO A 286 -19.94 3.77 -11.33
N VAL A 287 -20.09 4.53 -10.24
CA VAL A 287 -19.00 4.85 -9.31
C VAL A 287 -19.43 4.68 -7.87
N THR A 288 -18.49 4.33 -7.00
CA THR A 288 -18.71 4.29 -5.55
C THR A 288 -17.85 5.36 -4.88
N THR A 289 -18.45 6.30 -4.17
CA THR A 289 -17.70 7.26 -3.34
C THR A 289 -17.57 6.72 -1.92
N VAL A 290 -16.43 6.94 -1.27
CA VAL A 290 -16.16 6.43 0.08
C VAL A 290 -15.50 7.49 0.94
N ASP A 291 -16.17 7.85 2.03
CA ASP A 291 -15.64 8.67 3.11
C ASP A 291 -15.13 7.77 4.25
N LEU A 292 -13.92 8.03 4.76
CA LEU A 292 -13.31 7.20 5.81
C LEU A 292 -13.26 8.01 7.10
N GLY A 293 -14.25 7.87 7.98
CA GLY A 293 -14.36 8.64 9.23
C GLY A 293 -13.73 7.99 10.47
N GLU A 294 -13.86 8.69 11.60
CA GLU A 294 -13.50 8.18 12.93
C GLU A 294 -14.63 7.36 13.58
N ASN A 295 -15.89 7.81 13.46
CA ASN A 295 -17.06 7.15 14.05
C ASN A 295 -17.58 6.00 13.16
N ASN A 296 -17.80 6.31 11.89
CA ASN A 296 -18.00 5.34 10.83
C ASN A 296 -16.66 5.14 10.14
N LEU A 297 -16.12 3.92 10.18
CA LEU A 297 -14.81 3.61 9.59
C LEU A 297 -14.84 3.68 8.06
N ALA A 298 -16.03 3.53 7.47
CA ALA A 298 -16.31 3.82 6.07
C ALA A 298 -17.80 4.14 5.89
N VAL A 299 -18.10 5.15 5.08
CA VAL A 299 -19.42 5.42 4.50
C VAL A 299 -19.26 5.42 3.00
N ALA A 300 -19.92 4.48 2.32
CA ALA A 300 -19.85 4.35 0.88
C ALA A 300 -21.22 4.62 0.23
N VAL A 301 -21.21 5.26 -0.93
CA VAL A 301 -22.41 5.56 -1.72
C VAL A 301 -22.15 5.11 -3.15
N ALA A 302 -23.01 4.24 -3.67
CA ALA A 302 -22.96 3.79 -5.05
C ALA A 302 -23.84 4.69 -5.92
N TRP A 303 -23.32 5.09 -7.07
CA TRP A 303 -23.93 6.03 -8.00
C TRP A 303 -24.10 5.41 -9.38
N ARG A 304 -25.18 5.78 -10.06
CA ARG A 304 -25.36 5.61 -11.50
C ARG A 304 -25.78 6.95 -12.09
N GLY A 305 -24.88 7.59 -12.84
CA GLY A 305 -25.01 9.01 -13.17
C GLY A 305 -25.15 9.88 -11.93
N ARG A 306 -26.30 10.55 -11.78
CA ARG A 306 -26.63 11.42 -10.62
C ARG A 306 -27.44 10.70 -9.54
N LYS A 307 -27.93 9.49 -9.79
CA LYS A 307 -28.79 8.75 -8.85
C LYS A 307 -27.95 7.92 -7.88
N VAL A 308 -28.32 7.95 -6.60
CA VAL A 308 -27.82 7.02 -5.58
C VAL A 308 -28.56 5.70 -5.74
N ILE A 309 -27.81 4.60 -5.88
CA ILE A 309 -28.36 3.24 -6.04
C ILE A 309 -28.07 2.33 -4.84
N GLY A 310 -27.34 2.82 -3.85
CA GLY A 310 -27.04 2.07 -2.63
C GLY A 310 -26.16 2.87 -1.67
N THR A 311 -26.24 2.52 -0.40
CA THR A 311 -25.35 3.05 0.65
C THR A 311 -24.83 1.93 1.54
N LEU A 312 -23.62 2.11 2.08
CA LEU A 312 -23.00 1.19 3.02
C LEU A 312 -22.40 1.97 4.18
N PHE A 313 -22.82 1.62 5.40
CA PHE A 313 -22.24 2.14 6.63
C PHE A 313 -21.43 1.06 7.34
N VAL A 314 -20.18 1.37 7.66
CA VAL A 314 -19.30 0.52 8.45
C VAL A 314 -19.04 1.17 9.80
N ARG A 315 -19.90 0.85 10.77
CA ARG A 315 -19.84 1.42 12.14
C ARG A 315 -18.53 1.05 12.84
N GLY A 316 -17.87 2.04 13.45
CA GLY A 316 -16.59 1.87 14.14
C GLY A 316 -16.66 1.60 15.63
N ARG A 317 -17.79 1.87 16.30
CA ARG A 317 -17.94 1.85 17.77
C ARG A 317 -17.49 0.53 18.41
N ALA A 318 -17.96 -0.60 17.89
CA ALA A 318 -17.60 -1.92 18.44
C ALA A 318 -16.09 -2.21 18.30
N HIS A 319 -15.49 -1.81 17.18
CA HIS A 319 -14.04 -1.92 16.96
C HIS A 319 -13.26 -1.02 17.91
N GLU A 320 -13.69 0.24 18.06
CA GLU A 320 -13.10 1.19 19.01
C GLU A 320 -13.16 0.66 20.44
N GLY A 321 -14.30 0.13 20.89
CA GLY A 321 -14.43 -0.46 22.23
C GLY A 321 -13.46 -1.64 22.45
N ARG A 322 -13.29 -2.52 21.46
CA ARG A 322 -12.28 -3.60 21.53
C ARG A 322 -10.85 -3.07 21.57
N ARG A 323 -10.54 -2.03 20.77
CA ARG A 323 -9.23 -1.36 20.77
C ARG A 323 -8.92 -0.76 22.13
N LEU A 324 -9.85 0.00 22.69
CA LEU A 324 -9.69 0.65 24.00
C LEU A 324 -9.48 -0.39 25.10
N ARG A 325 -10.24 -1.49 25.12
CA ARG A 325 -10.01 -2.60 26.07
C ARG A 325 -8.59 -3.17 25.99
N ARG A 326 -8.07 -3.40 24.77
CA ARG A 326 -6.69 -3.88 24.57
C ARG A 326 -5.65 -2.87 25.03
N LEU A 327 -5.85 -1.58 24.71
CA LEU A 327 -4.96 -0.50 25.16
C LEU A 327 -4.96 -0.35 26.67
N SER A 328 -6.12 -0.39 27.32
CA SER A 328 -6.22 -0.38 28.78
C SER A 328 -5.49 -1.57 29.39
N ALA A 329 -5.66 -2.77 28.84
CA ALA A 329 -4.98 -3.97 29.32
C ALA A 329 -3.45 -3.93 29.13
N ILE A 330 -2.94 -3.19 28.13
CA ILE A 330 -1.51 -2.92 27.97
C ILE A 330 -1.05 -1.90 29.02
N ARG A 331 -1.80 -0.81 29.18
CA ARG A 331 -1.50 0.26 30.15
C ARG A 331 -1.44 -0.28 31.58
N TRP A 332 -2.45 -1.03 32.03
CA TRP A 332 -2.49 -1.58 33.38
C TRP A 332 -1.29 -2.46 33.70
N ARG A 333 -0.90 -3.33 32.76
CA ARG A 333 0.31 -4.15 32.94
C ARG A 333 1.58 -3.33 32.95
N GLN A 334 1.67 -2.30 32.12
CA GLN A 334 2.82 -1.41 32.12
C GLN A 334 2.93 -0.61 33.42
N MET A 335 1.80 -0.23 34.03
CA MET A 335 1.80 0.41 35.36
C MET A 335 2.24 -0.59 36.43
N ALA A 336 1.77 -1.84 36.39
CA ALA A 336 2.18 -2.89 37.34
C ALA A 336 3.66 -3.30 37.20
N SER A 337 4.22 -3.31 35.99
CA SER A 337 5.60 -3.75 35.73
C SER A 337 6.64 -2.63 35.76
N GLY A 338 6.24 -1.38 36.00
CA GLY A 338 7.13 -0.22 35.89
C GLY A 338 7.64 0.10 34.47
N LYS A 339 8.59 1.04 34.39
CA LYS A 339 9.24 1.42 33.13
C LYS A 339 10.20 0.31 32.68
N PRO A 340 10.09 -0.21 31.45
CA PRO A 340 11.05 -1.20 30.97
C PRO A 340 12.44 -0.58 30.84
N ALA A 341 13.47 -1.40 31.04
CA ALA A 341 14.85 -1.04 30.75
C ALA A 341 14.99 -0.52 29.30
N ARG A 342 15.93 0.40 29.08
CA ARG A 342 16.15 1.05 27.78
C ARG A 342 16.41 -0.02 26.71
N GLY A 343 15.58 -0.03 25.65
CA GLY A 343 15.67 -0.99 24.56
C GLY A 343 14.75 -2.22 24.68
N VAL A 344 14.20 -2.49 25.87
CA VAL A 344 13.27 -3.61 26.08
C VAL A 344 11.85 -3.19 25.68
N ARG A 345 11.26 -3.94 24.73
CA ARG A 345 9.86 -3.74 24.32
C ARG A 345 8.91 -4.48 25.26
N SER A 346 8.42 -3.81 26.30
CA SER A 346 7.38 -4.36 27.18
C SER A 346 6.10 -4.68 26.42
N ASN A 347 5.35 -5.69 26.89
CA ASN A 347 4.06 -6.09 26.32
C ASN A 347 4.08 -6.47 24.81
N ARG A 348 5.22 -6.90 24.25
CA ARG A 348 5.40 -7.22 22.81
C ARG A 348 4.26 -8.04 22.22
N ARG A 349 3.86 -9.13 22.87
CA ARG A 349 2.76 -10.02 22.42
C ARG A 349 1.41 -9.28 22.34
N ARG A 350 1.11 -8.41 23.31
CA ARG A 350 -0.15 -7.64 23.35
C ARG A 350 -0.17 -6.55 22.28
N TRP A 351 0.95 -5.86 22.08
CA TRP A 351 1.12 -4.91 20.98
C TRP A 351 0.97 -5.57 19.61
N ALA A 352 1.56 -6.75 19.42
CA ALA A 352 1.41 -7.54 18.19
C ALA A 352 -0.04 -7.93 17.94
N ARG A 353 -0.75 -8.47 18.94
CA ARG A 353 -2.17 -8.80 18.84
C ARG A 353 -3.05 -7.59 18.51
N LEU A 354 -2.77 -6.43 19.11
CA LEU A 354 -3.47 -5.19 18.78
C LEU A 354 -3.23 -4.80 17.31
N ALA A 355 -1.97 -4.79 16.87
CA ALA A 355 -1.62 -4.45 15.49
C ALA A 355 -2.28 -5.39 14.48
N GLN A 356 -2.26 -6.71 14.74
CA GLN A 356 -2.93 -7.73 13.92
C GLN A 356 -4.45 -7.50 13.86
N ALA A 357 -5.10 -7.20 14.99
CA ALA A 357 -6.53 -6.94 15.03
C ALA A 357 -6.93 -5.67 14.26
N GLU A 358 -6.12 -4.60 14.34
CA GLU A 358 -6.33 -3.39 13.55
C GLU A 358 -6.15 -3.65 12.05
N GLU A 359 -5.14 -4.44 11.68
CA GLU A 359 -4.91 -4.79 10.29
C GLU A 359 -6.03 -5.67 9.72
N ASP A 360 -6.47 -6.68 10.46
CA ASP A 360 -7.58 -7.54 10.03
C ASP A 360 -8.88 -6.74 9.89
N ALA A 361 -9.20 -5.86 10.83
CA ALA A 361 -10.34 -4.95 10.71
C ALA A 361 -10.25 -4.09 9.44
N ALA A 362 -9.08 -3.49 9.16
CA ALA A 362 -8.87 -2.71 7.94
C ALA A 362 -9.07 -3.55 6.66
N ARG A 363 -8.60 -4.81 6.63
CA ARG A 363 -8.83 -5.72 5.50
C ARG A 363 -10.30 -6.09 5.35
N GLN A 364 -11.01 -6.35 6.45
CA GLN A 364 -12.45 -6.64 6.42
C GLN A 364 -13.25 -5.46 5.87
N ILE A 365 -12.92 -4.23 6.29
CA ILE A 365 -13.57 -3.01 5.80
C ILE A 365 -13.30 -2.83 4.30
N ALA A 366 -12.04 -2.98 3.85
CA ALA A 366 -11.70 -2.94 2.44
C ALA A 366 -12.46 -3.97 1.61
N ARG A 367 -12.57 -5.23 2.09
CA ARG A 367 -13.38 -6.27 1.45
C ARG A 367 -14.84 -5.87 1.32
N ARG A 368 -15.44 -5.28 2.36
CA ARG A 368 -16.83 -4.79 2.32
C ARG A 368 -17.01 -3.67 1.29
N ILE A 369 -16.08 -2.71 1.24
CA ILE A 369 -16.10 -1.63 0.24
C ILE A 369 -16.02 -2.18 -1.18
N VAL A 370 -15.06 -3.05 -1.47
CA VAL A 370 -14.87 -3.62 -2.81
C VAL A 370 -16.05 -4.50 -3.22
N ARG A 371 -16.58 -5.31 -2.30
CA ARG A 371 -17.78 -6.11 -2.55
C ARG A 371 -18.97 -5.21 -2.89
N PHE A 372 -19.21 -4.17 -2.10
CA PHE A 372 -20.29 -3.20 -2.34
C PHE A 372 -20.14 -2.54 -3.72
N ALA A 373 -18.94 -2.04 -4.05
CA ALA A 373 -18.67 -1.45 -5.36
C ALA A 373 -18.92 -2.46 -6.50
N LYS A 374 -18.49 -3.71 -6.34
CA LYS A 374 -18.69 -4.79 -7.32
C LYS A 374 -20.17 -5.14 -7.51
N THR A 375 -20.93 -5.31 -6.42
CA THR A 375 -22.37 -5.59 -6.46
C THR A 375 -23.15 -4.51 -7.21
N HIS A 376 -22.74 -3.25 -7.08
CA HIS A 376 -23.36 -2.13 -7.81
C HIS A 376 -22.74 -1.84 -9.19
N GLY A 377 -21.86 -2.71 -9.70
CA GLY A 377 -21.25 -2.58 -11.02
C GLY A 377 -20.28 -1.41 -11.19
N SER A 378 -19.74 -0.88 -10.09
CA SER A 378 -18.86 0.29 -10.12
C SER A 378 -17.56 -0.01 -10.85
N ARG A 379 -17.15 0.89 -11.75
CA ARG A 379 -15.84 0.84 -12.43
C ARG A 379 -14.76 1.62 -11.69
N VAL A 380 -15.17 2.60 -10.88
CA VAL A 380 -14.28 3.46 -10.10
C VAL A 380 -14.79 3.59 -8.67
N ILE A 381 -13.86 3.52 -7.71
CA ILE A 381 -14.06 3.90 -6.32
C ILE A 381 -13.33 5.23 -6.07
N VAL A 382 -14.06 6.22 -5.58
CA VAL A 382 -13.55 7.56 -5.27
C VAL A 382 -13.36 7.68 -3.76
N LEU A 383 -12.12 7.83 -3.32
CA LEU A 383 -11.77 8.04 -1.91
C LEU A 383 -11.18 9.45 -1.72
N GLU A 384 -11.20 9.93 -0.49
CA GLU A 384 -10.52 11.17 -0.14
C GLU A 384 -8.98 11.06 -0.18
N ALA A 385 -8.34 12.13 -0.62
CA ALA A 385 -6.90 12.34 -0.62
C ALA A 385 -6.42 12.80 0.75
N LEU A 386 -6.53 11.91 1.74
CA LEU A 386 -6.05 12.20 3.10
C LEU A 386 -4.51 12.26 3.10
N ASN A 387 -3.95 13.47 3.17
CA ASN A 387 -2.50 13.70 3.33
C ASN A 387 -2.00 13.25 4.71
N ARG A 388 -0.68 13.21 4.93
CA ARG A 388 -0.11 12.88 6.25
C ARG A 388 -0.70 13.83 7.31
N MET A 389 -1.09 13.28 8.45
CA MET A 389 -1.63 14.11 9.54
C MET A 389 -0.57 15.09 10.04
N PRO A 390 -0.89 16.37 10.27
CA PRO A 390 -0.04 17.28 11.02
C PRO A 390 0.29 16.70 12.41
N GLN A 391 1.50 16.98 12.92
CA GLN A 391 1.89 16.55 14.26
C GLN A 391 0.97 17.16 15.33
N ALA A 392 0.67 16.37 16.37
CA ALA A 392 -0.27 16.72 17.44
C ALA A 392 0.10 18.02 18.18
N GLN A 393 1.38 18.41 18.20
CA GLN A 393 1.87 19.63 18.86
C GLN A 393 1.30 20.93 18.27
N ARG A 394 0.73 20.91 17.05
CA ARG A 394 0.21 22.12 16.39
C ARG A 394 -1.29 22.38 16.65
N MET A 395 -1.98 21.57 17.44
CA MET A 395 -3.43 21.66 17.57
C MET A 395 -3.91 21.29 19.00
N GLY A 396 -4.76 22.14 19.61
CA GLY A 396 -5.34 21.95 20.95
C GLY A 396 -6.45 20.88 21.05
N TRP A 397 -6.16 19.62 20.67
CA TRP A 397 -7.12 18.52 20.79
C TRP A 397 -7.10 17.87 22.17
N THR A 398 -8.25 17.37 22.61
CA THR A 398 -8.34 16.56 23.84
C THR A 398 -7.54 15.25 23.72
N ARG A 399 -7.06 14.72 24.85
CA ARG A 399 -6.33 13.43 24.91
C ARG A 399 -7.09 12.28 24.23
N ARG A 400 -8.43 12.26 24.35
CA ARG A 400 -9.30 11.26 23.71
C ARG A 400 -9.31 11.40 22.19
N GLN A 401 -9.40 12.62 21.66
CA GLN A 401 -9.36 12.87 20.22
C GLN A 401 -7.98 12.52 19.63
N ASN A 402 -6.90 12.86 20.34
CA ASN A 402 -5.55 12.49 19.93
C ASN A 402 -5.37 10.96 19.85
N LEU A 403 -5.89 10.22 20.83
CA LEU A 403 -5.86 8.75 20.80
C LEU A 403 -6.64 8.17 19.61
N ARG A 404 -7.83 8.68 19.32
CA ARG A 404 -8.62 8.21 18.17
C ARG A 404 -7.87 8.41 16.86
N ARG A 405 -7.25 9.57 16.70
CA ARG A 405 -6.49 9.97 15.52
C ARG A 405 -5.20 9.19 15.33
N SER A 406 -4.46 8.93 16.41
CA SER A 406 -3.22 8.14 16.35
C SER A 406 -3.45 6.70 15.88
N TRP A 407 -4.66 6.17 16.07
CA TRP A 407 -5.06 4.82 15.67
C TRP A 407 -6.01 4.80 14.46
N TRP A 408 -6.08 5.89 13.70
CA TRP A 408 -6.97 5.95 12.53
C TRP A 408 -6.44 5.09 11.38
N MET A 409 -7.26 4.13 10.94
CA MET A 409 -6.86 3.09 9.98
C MET A 409 -6.96 3.51 8.50
N ARG A 410 -7.25 4.79 8.20
CA ARG A 410 -7.57 5.28 6.84
C ARG A 410 -6.55 4.86 5.77
N GLY A 411 -5.25 4.94 6.08
CA GLY A 411 -4.17 4.57 5.15
C GLY A 411 -4.14 3.07 4.85
N ARG A 412 -4.39 2.23 5.86
CA ARG A 412 -4.47 0.77 5.71
C ARG A 412 -5.69 0.37 4.89
N ILE A 413 -6.87 0.94 5.19
CA ILE A 413 -8.11 0.70 4.45
C ILE A 413 -7.91 1.09 2.98
N LEU A 414 -7.41 2.29 2.70
CA LEU A 414 -7.12 2.75 1.33
C LEU A 414 -6.18 1.80 0.58
N SER A 415 -5.09 1.37 1.21
CA SER A 415 -4.10 0.46 0.59
C SER A 415 -4.72 -0.89 0.25
N PHE A 416 -5.48 -1.48 1.18
CA PHE A 416 -6.14 -2.76 0.93
C PHE A 416 -7.26 -2.63 -0.11
N THR A 417 -8.06 -1.56 -0.06
CA THR A 417 -9.11 -1.30 -1.05
C THR A 417 -8.51 -1.18 -2.45
N ARG A 418 -7.39 -0.45 -2.62
CA ARG A 418 -6.66 -0.36 -3.90
C ARG A 418 -6.26 -1.71 -4.46
N ALA A 419 -5.57 -2.53 -3.66
CA ALA A 419 -5.11 -3.83 -4.09
C ALA A 419 -6.27 -4.77 -4.43
N MET A 420 -7.31 -4.80 -3.59
CA MET A 420 -8.47 -5.67 -3.79
C MET A 420 -9.36 -5.22 -4.95
N ALA A 421 -9.58 -3.91 -5.13
CA ALA A 421 -10.40 -3.35 -6.20
C ALA A 421 -9.77 -3.56 -7.57
N LEU A 422 -8.45 -3.36 -7.69
CA LEU A 422 -7.74 -3.60 -8.95
C LEU A 422 -7.85 -5.07 -9.38
N TRP A 423 -7.81 -6.01 -8.42
CA TRP A 423 -8.10 -7.42 -8.70
C TRP A 423 -9.52 -7.67 -9.18
N GLU A 424 -10.45 -6.73 -9.07
CA GLU A 424 -11.79 -6.86 -9.66
C GLU A 424 -11.95 -5.98 -10.92
N GLY A 425 -10.87 -5.33 -11.39
CA GLY A 425 -10.94 -4.39 -12.51
C GLY A 425 -11.46 -3.00 -12.14
N ILE A 426 -11.57 -2.72 -10.85
CA ILE A 426 -12.13 -1.46 -10.33
C ILE A 426 -10.97 -0.54 -9.95
N LEU A 427 -10.94 0.66 -10.53
CA LEU A 427 -9.91 1.64 -10.22
C LEU A 427 -10.23 2.40 -8.93
N VAL A 428 -9.21 2.75 -8.18
CA VAL A 428 -9.35 3.60 -6.98
C VAL A 428 -8.67 4.94 -7.22
N VAL A 429 -9.48 5.99 -7.27
CA VAL A 429 -9.00 7.37 -7.42
C VAL A 429 -9.08 8.10 -6.09
N ARG A 430 -8.24 9.13 -5.94
CA ARG A 430 -8.24 10.01 -4.77
C ARG A 430 -8.66 11.42 -5.17
N ARG A 431 -9.54 12.04 -4.39
CA ARG A 431 -9.95 13.44 -4.56
C ARG A 431 -9.69 14.24 -3.30
N ASP A 432 -9.28 15.48 -3.44
CA ASP A 432 -9.00 16.36 -2.31
C ASP A 432 -10.22 16.47 -1.36
N PRO A 433 -10.06 16.17 -0.04
CA PRO A 433 -11.14 16.24 0.94
C PRO A 433 -11.54 17.67 1.35
N ALA A 434 -10.84 18.71 0.87
CA ALA A 434 -11.15 20.07 1.30
C ALA A 434 -12.63 20.41 1.05
N PHE A 435 -13.28 20.88 2.12
CA PHE A 435 -14.68 21.34 2.17
C PHE A 435 -15.77 20.29 1.90
N THR A 436 -15.43 19.02 1.65
CA THR A 436 -16.42 17.98 1.33
C THR A 436 -17.42 17.71 2.47
N SER A 437 -17.01 17.91 3.72
CA SER A 437 -17.87 17.74 4.90
C SER A 437 -18.63 19.01 5.32
N LYS A 438 -18.42 20.13 4.61
CA LYS A 438 -18.95 21.46 4.93
C LYS A 438 -19.86 22.02 3.83
N ALA A 439 -19.75 21.52 2.61
CA ALA A 439 -20.58 21.92 1.48
C ALA A 439 -21.94 21.23 1.52
N CYS A 440 -23.01 21.97 1.20
CA CYS A 440 -24.33 21.39 1.02
C CYS A 440 -24.37 20.48 -0.22
N PRO A 441 -24.82 19.21 -0.09
CA PRO A 441 -24.97 18.32 -1.23
C PRO A 441 -26.01 18.80 -2.25
N HIS A 442 -26.94 19.66 -1.84
CA HIS A 442 -27.96 20.24 -2.72
C HIS A 442 -27.39 21.48 -3.43
N CYS A 443 -27.39 22.64 -2.76
CA CYS A 443 -27.05 23.94 -3.36
C CYS A 443 -25.56 24.28 -3.40
N GLY A 444 -24.68 23.52 -2.72
CA GLY A 444 -23.25 23.81 -2.68
C GLY A 444 -22.83 24.92 -1.71
N ALA A 445 -23.77 25.59 -1.04
CA ALA A 445 -23.48 26.58 0.00
C ALA A 445 -22.80 25.93 1.24
N TYR A 446 -22.21 26.76 2.11
CA TYR A 446 -21.68 26.28 3.37
C TYR A 446 -22.82 25.84 4.28
N GLY A 447 -22.70 24.67 4.91
CA GLY A 447 -23.65 24.20 5.89
C GLY A 447 -23.01 23.89 7.22
N GLU A 448 -23.88 23.66 8.20
CA GLU A 448 -23.52 23.52 9.59
C GLU A 448 -23.65 22.07 10.03
N ARG A 449 -22.61 21.58 10.71
CA ARG A 449 -22.58 20.22 11.24
C ARG A 449 -22.84 20.25 12.73
N PHE A 450 -23.99 19.74 13.13
CA PHE A 450 -24.37 19.68 14.54
C PHE A 450 -23.85 18.38 15.14
N SER A 451 -22.87 18.52 16.05
CA SER A 451 -22.24 17.38 16.74
C SER A 451 -22.50 17.32 18.24
N ARG A 452 -23.08 18.37 18.84
CA ARG A 452 -23.51 18.39 20.23
C ARG A 452 -24.80 19.17 20.40
N ARG A 453 -25.58 18.74 21.40
CA ARG A 453 -26.39 19.66 22.20
C ARG A 453 -25.62 19.94 23.49
N THR A 454 -25.47 21.21 23.83
CA THR A 454 -25.36 21.66 25.22
C THR A 454 -26.80 21.72 25.75
N GLY A 455 -27.18 20.82 26.66
CA GLY A 455 -28.42 20.94 27.46
C GLY A 455 -29.78 20.57 26.85
N GLY A 456 -29.96 19.57 25.97
CA GLY A 456 -31.32 19.15 25.57
C GLY A 456 -31.47 17.91 24.67
N ARG A 457 -32.70 17.59 24.23
CA ARG A 457 -33.08 16.43 23.39
C ARG A 457 -33.06 16.70 21.87
N GLY A 458 -32.00 16.33 21.14
CA GLY A 458 -32.12 16.28 19.66
C GLY A 458 -30.86 15.91 18.88
N PRO A 459 -30.88 16.12 17.54
CA PRO A 459 -30.33 15.12 16.64
C PRO A 459 -28.80 15.19 16.53
N ARG A 460 -28.17 14.03 16.67
CA ARG A 460 -26.70 13.86 16.54
C ARG A 460 -26.36 13.53 15.10
N HIS A 461 -25.21 14.02 14.62
CA HIS A 461 -24.70 13.72 13.26
C HIS A 461 -25.59 14.26 12.13
N THR A 462 -26.25 15.40 12.35
CA THR A 462 -27.05 16.07 11.34
C THR A 462 -26.26 17.21 10.71
N PHE A 463 -26.41 17.35 9.39
CA PHE A 463 -25.98 18.51 8.63
C PHE A 463 -27.21 19.30 8.24
N ARG A 464 -27.18 20.62 8.42
CA ARG A 464 -28.22 21.54 7.98
C ARG A 464 -27.62 22.61 7.09
N CYS A 465 -28.26 22.90 5.98
CA CYS A 465 -27.88 24.02 5.12
C CYS A 465 -28.75 25.23 5.43
N PRO A 466 -28.18 26.36 5.87
CA PRO A 466 -28.96 27.58 6.14
C PRO A 466 -29.48 28.23 4.85
N ALA A 467 -28.82 28.01 3.71
CA ALA A 467 -29.18 28.66 2.45
C ALA A 467 -30.38 28.02 1.73
N CYS A 468 -30.53 26.70 1.81
CA CYS A 468 -31.60 25.98 1.10
C CYS A 468 -32.41 25.02 1.97
N GLY A 469 -32.21 25.05 3.29
CA GLY A 469 -32.91 24.19 4.24
C GLY A 469 -32.59 22.70 4.19
N TRP A 470 -31.65 22.25 3.34
CA TRP A 470 -31.34 20.82 3.20
C TRP A 470 -30.84 20.24 4.53
N GLU A 471 -31.43 19.11 4.93
CA GLU A 471 -31.05 18.38 6.14
C GLU A 471 -30.74 16.91 5.84
N GLY A 472 -29.75 16.36 6.52
CA GLY A 472 -29.39 14.97 6.36
C GLY A 472 -28.25 14.49 7.25
N ASN A 473 -27.87 13.22 7.08
CA ASN A 473 -26.79 12.63 7.85
C ASN A 473 -25.43 13.23 7.45
N ALA A 474 -24.75 13.88 8.38
CA ALA A 474 -23.47 14.54 8.16
C ALA A 474 -22.34 13.58 7.76
N ASP A 475 -22.43 12.30 8.12
CA ASP A 475 -21.46 11.28 7.72
C ASP A 475 -21.68 10.83 6.25
N LEU A 476 -22.87 11.08 5.68
CA LEU A 476 -23.18 10.83 4.27
C LEU A 476 -22.76 11.99 3.36
N VAL A 477 -22.84 13.23 3.87
CA VAL A 477 -22.49 14.47 3.13
C VAL A 477 -21.10 14.39 2.51
N GLY A 478 -20.10 13.94 3.27
CA GLY A 478 -18.73 13.79 2.76
C GLY A 478 -18.65 12.86 1.55
N ALA A 479 -19.29 11.69 1.64
CA ALA A 479 -19.32 10.72 0.55
C ALA A 479 -20.12 11.24 -0.67
N ILE A 480 -21.21 11.99 -0.47
CA ILE A 480 -21.96 12.59 -1.57
C ILE A 480 -21.13 13.65 -2.29
N ASN A 481 -20.47 14.54 -1.54
CA ASN A 481 -19.68 15.61 -2.12
C ASN A 481 -18.42 15.10 -2.84
N LEU A 482 -17.91 13.92 -2.49
CA LEU A 482 -16.89 13.24 -3.29
C LEU A 482 -17.36 12.92 -4.71
N LYS A 483 -18.68 12.71 -4.93
CA LYS A 483 -19.24 12.52 -6.29
C LYS A 483 -19.12 13.82 -7.09
N LYS A 484 -19.48 14.95 -6.50
CA LYS A 484 -19.30 16.27 -7.15
C LYS A 484 -17.83 16.56 -7.46
N LYS A 485 -16.89 16.21 -6.57
CA LYS A 485 -15.44 16.29 -6.84
C LYS A 485 -15.01 15.35 -7.97
N TRP A 486 -15.60 14.17 -8.07
CA TRP A 486 -15.38 13.25 -9.18
C TRP A 486 -15.86 13.86 -10.50
N ASP A 487 -17.08 14.39 -10.53
CA ASP A 487 -17.72 14.99 -11.70
C ASP A 487 -17.15 16.36 -12.10
N ARG A 488 -16.27 16.94 -11.27
CA ARG A 488 -15.74 18.31 -11.40
C ARG A 488 -16.81 19.41 -11.32
N THR A 489 -17.88 19.16 -10.56
CA THR A 489 -18.98 20.09 -10.30
C THR A 489 -18.99 20.62 -8.87
N PHE A 490 -17.93 20.34 -8.10
CA PHE A 490 -17.82 20.80 -6.72
C PHE A 490 -17.54 22.30 -6.67
N PRO A 491 -18.28 23.08 -5.87
CA PRO A 491 -18.15 24.54 -5.85
C PRO A 491 -16.77 24.99 -5.32
N PRO A 492 -16.19 26.07 -5.86
CA PRO A 492 -14.97 26.66 -5.33
C PRO A 492 -15.31 27.39 -4.01
N LEU A 493 -15.21 26.68 -2.89
CA LEU A 493 -15.53 27.22 -1.56
C LEU A 493 -14.41 28.05 -0.93
N GLY A 494 -13.24 28.14 -1.56
CA GLY A 494 -12.12 28.98 -1.12
C GLY A 494 -12.46 30.48 -1.08
N PRO A 495 -12.96 31.06 -2.19
CA PRO A 495 -13.45 32.44 -2.23
C PRO A 495 -14.59 32.73 -1.24
N LEU A 496 -15.57 31.81 -1.12
CA LEU A 496 -16.70 31.93 -0.19
C LEU A 496 -16.25 31.96 1.29
N MET A 497 -15.12 31.33 1.64
CA MET A 497 -14.51 31.41 2.97
C MET A 497 -13.87 32.76 3.27
N ALA A 498 -13.30 33.44 2.28
CA ALA A 498 -12.73 34.77 2.47
C ALA A 498 -13.83 35.77 2.82
N VAL A 499 -14.95 35.71 2.09
CA VAL A 499 -16.15 36.53 2.32
C VAL A 499 -16.80 36.24 3.68
N ALA A 500 -16.96 34.96 4.06
CA ALA A 500 -17.54 34.59 5.35
C ALA A 500 -16.63 34.87 6.58
N LYS A 501 -15.31 35.01 6.36
CA LYS A 501 -14.37 35.45 7.41
C LYS A 501 -14.36 36.97 7.57
N ALA A 502 -14.46 37.71 6.47
CA ALA A 502 -14.54 39.17 6.48
C ALA A 502 -15.76 39.65 7.28
N THR A 503 -16.95 39.12 6.97
CA THR A 503 -18.21 39.44 7.68
C THR A 503 -18.22 39.09 9.17
N LYS A 504 -17.41 38.11 9.60
CA LYS A 504 -17.21 37.75 11.03
C LYS A 504 -16.21 38.64 11.76
N ASN A 505 -15.32 39.32 11.04
CA ASN A 505 -14.41 40.30 11.62
C ASN A 505 -15.10 41.67 11.74
N ASP A 506 -15.94 42.05 10.78
CA ASP A 506 -16.70 43.31 10.81
C ASP A 506 -17.70 43.34 11.98
N THR A 507 -18.32 42.19 12.31
CA THR A 507 -19.19 42.06 13.48
C THR A 507 -18.46 42.06 14.83
N LYS A 508 -17.11 41.97 14.84
CA LYS A 508 -16.29 42.12 16.06
C LYS A 508 -15.69 43.52 16.23
N THR A 509 -15.82 44.39 15.22
CA THR A 509 -15.28 45.76 15.24
C THR A 509 -16.37 46.83 15.30
N ALA A 510 -17.64 46.46 15.44
CA ALA A 510 -18.70 47.42 15.78
C ALA A 510 -18.40 48.04 17.16
N PRO A 511 -18.31 49.37 17.29
CA PRO A 511 -18.05 50.02 18.58
C PRO A 511 -19.23 49.77 19.53
N ALA A 512 -18.91 49.59 20.80
CA ALA A 512 -19.90 49.46 21.87
C ALA A 512 -20.83 50.68 21.83
N ARG A 513 -22.15 50.44 21.79
CA ARG A 513 -23.16 51.48 21.94
C ARG A 513 -22.93 52.17 23.30
N VAL A 514 -22.80 53.48 23.26
CA VAL A 514 -22.85 54.36 24.44
C VAL A 514 -24.23 54.16 25.06
N GLU A 515 -24.27 53.70 26.31
CA GLU A 515 -25.48 53.64 27.11
C GLU A 515 -25.88 55.06 27.50
N ASP A 516 -27.04 55.47 27.01
CA ASP A 516 -27.71 56.72 27.37
C ASP A 516 -28.29 56.57 28.78
N LYS A 517 -27.69 57.27 29.76
CA LYS A 517 -28.19 57.33 31.14
C LYS A 517 -29.25 58.42 31.22
N GLY A 518 -30.51 58.01 31.08
CA GLY A 518 -31.66 58.85 31.38
C GLY A 518 -31.65 59.30 32.84
N ALA A 519 -31.64 60.63 33.03
CA ALA A 519 -31.91 61.29 34.30
C ALA A 519 -33.40 61.16 34.64
N VAL A 520 -33.70 60.76 35.87
CA VAL A 520 -35.02 60.93 36.48
C VAL A 520 -34.79 61.65 37.81
N GLU A 521 -34.97 62.95 37.79
CA GLU A 521 -35.11 63.78 38.98
C GLU A 521 -36.56 63.70 39.47
N GLY A 522 -36.71 63.61 40.80
CA GLY A 522 -38.00 63.53 41.47
C GLY A 522 -38.72 64.88 41.54
N ALA A 523 -40.04 64.81 41.65
CA ALA A 523 -40.86 65.89 42.15
C ALA A 523 -41.68 65.36 43.33
N ALA A 524 -41.51 66.03 44.47
CA ALA A 524 -42.31 65.88 45.66
C ALA A 524 -43.48 66.88 45.64
N ASN A 525 -44.51 66.51 46.39
CA ASN A 525 -45.46 67.33 47.18
C ASN A 525 -46.86 67.70 46.67
N ALA A 526 -47.75 67.55 47.65
CA ALA A 526 -48.94 68.33 48.03
C ALA A 526 -50.32 67.82 47.56
N GLY A 527 -51.16 67.48 48.55
CA GLY A 527 -52.59 67.24 48.42
C GLY A 527 -53.07 66.03 49.21
#